data_AF-A0A1M4YV36-F1
#
_entry.id   AF-A0A1M4YV36-F1
#
_cell.length_a   1.000
_cell.length_b   1.000
_cell.length_c   1.000
_cell.angle_alpha   90.00
_cell.angle_beta   90.00
_cell.angle_gamma   90.00
#
_symmetry.space_group_name_H-M   'P 1'
#
loop_
_entity.id
_entity.type
_entity.pdbx_description
1 polymer ?
#
loop_
_entity_poly.entity_id
_entity_poly.type
_entity_poly.pdbx_seq_one_letter_code
_entity_poly.pdbx_strand_id
1 'polypeptide(L)'
;MDAVALALARLGFLGRSPAAPGTVATVVAGIPAAWAVAQLPYGWACLVVAAVFFLSCWACDRAQRILENPDPGQVVLDELAGYLVTVIGLPATGPSLLVGAFFFRLFDIWKPWPVSVLDRELHGGLGITADDVAAGLYAHAATAFLLPFLEKL
;
A
#
# COMPACT_ATOMS: atom_id res chain seq x y z
N MET A 1 -21.78 10.22 2.95
CA MET A 1 -20.33 10.31 2.68
C MET A 1 -19.55 9.32 3.55
N ASP A 2 -19.86 9.23 4.83
CA ASP A 2 -19.17 8.35 5.79
C ASP A 2 -19.18 6.85 5.42
N ALA A 3 -20.33 6.31 4.98
CA ALA A 3 -20.40 4.93 4.50
C ALA A 3 -19.54 4.67 3.25
N VAL A 4 -19.42 5.66 2.36
CA VAL A 4 -18.60 5.58 1.14
C VAL A 4 -17.13 5.63 1.51
N ALA A 5 -16.72 6.57 2.36
CA ALA A 5 -15.34 6.67 2.82
C ALA A 5 -14.89 5.37 3.53
N LEU A 6 -15.75 4.81 4.39
CA LEU A 6 -15.44 3.57 5.10
C LEU A 6 -15.41 2.34 4.18
N ALA A 7 -16.26 2.29 3.14
CA ALA A 7 -16.22 1.24 2.14
C ALA A 7 -14.94 1.32 1.28
N LEU A 8 -14.53 2.54 0.91
CA LEU A 8 -13.29 2.78 0.16
C LEU A 8 -12.06 2.43 0.99
N ALA A 9 -11.99 2.91 2.23
CA ALA A 9 -10.90 2.63 3.16
C ALA A 9 -10.68 1.12 3.37
N ARG A 10 -11.75 0.33 3.37
CA ARG A 10 -11.71 -1.15 3.51
C ARG A 10 -11.47 -1.90 2.20
N LEU A 11 -11.44 -1.21 1.05
CA LEU A 11 -11.55 -1.83 -0.27
C LEU A 11 -12.73 -2.82 -0.35
N GLY A 12 -13.88 -2.41 0.20
CA GLY A 12 -15.08 -3.25 0.30
C GLY A 12 -14.97 -4.32 1.38
N PHE A 13 -15.01 -5.59 0.98
CA PHE A 13 -15.02 -6.74 1.91
C PHE A 13 -13.62 -7.17 2.36
N LEU A 14 -12.56 -6.72 1.68
CA LEU A 14 -11.18 -7.16 1.93
C LEU A 14 -10.70 -6.74 3.33
N GLY A 15 -10.96 -5.48 3.70
CA GLY A 15 -10.68 -4.96 5.04
C GLY A 15 -11.47 -5.67 6.15
N ARG A 16 -12.52 -6.45 5.82
CA ARG A 16 -13.30 -7.23 6.80
C ARG A 16 -12.86 -8.69 6.90
N SER A 17 -11.77 -9.07 6.22
CA SER A 17 -11.24 -10.43 6.33
C SER A 17 -10.90 -10.77 7.79
N PRO A 18 -11.33 -11.93 8.32
CA PRO A 18 -11.04 -12.31 9.70
C PRO A 18 -9.57 -12.67 9.94
N ALA A 19 -8.80 -12.92 8.87
CA ALA A 19 -7.38 -13.27 8.93
C ALA A 19 -6.57 -12.27 8.11
N ALA A 20 -5.72 -11.50 8.79
CA ALA A 20 -4.77 -10.53 8.22
C ALA A 20 -5.35 -9.71 7.05
N PRO A 21 -6.30 -8.78 7.32
CA PRO A 21 -6.95 -7.96 6.29
C PRO A 21 -5.98 -7.36 5.29
N GLY A 22 -4.83 -6.87 5.78
CA GLY A 22 -3.79 -6.30 4.95
C GLY A 22 -3.14 -7.24 3.95
N THR A 23 -2.74 -8.43 4.40
CA THR A 23 -2.21 -9.47 3.51
C THR A 23 -3.23 -9.86 2.45
N VAL A 24 -4.50 -10.02 2.84
CA VAL A 24 -5.57 -10.34 1.90
C VAL A 24 -5.78 -9.21 0.90
N ALA A 25 -5.78 -7.95 1.35
CA ALA A 25 -5.91 -6.79 0.47
C ALA A 25 -4.73 -6.66 -0.50
N THR A 26 -3.50 -6.83 -0.03
CA THR A 26 -2.29 -6.79 -0.85
C THR A 26 -2.31 -7.86 -1.94
N VAL A 27 -2.71 -9.10 -1.61
CA VAL A 27 -2.74 -10.19 -2.60
C VAL A 27 -3.93 -10.07 -3.56
N VAL A 28 -5.14 -9.81 -3.03
CA VAL A 28 -6.38 -9.86 -3.83
C VAL A 28 -6.66 -8.57 -4.59
N ALA A 29 -6.30 -7.42 -4.03
CA ALA A 29 -6.45 -6.12 -4.70
C ALA A 29 -5.11 -5.52 -5.15
N GLY A 30 -4.08 -5.58 -4.31
CA GLY A 30 -2.77 -4.99 -4.59
C GLY A 30 -2.11 -5.57 -5.84
N ILE A 31 -1.92 -6.89 -5.92
CA ILE A 31 -1.26 -7.55 -7.07
C ILE A 31 -1.99 -7.27 -8.39
N PRO A 32 -3.33 -7.46 -8.50
CA PRO A 32 -4.04 -7.12 -9.74
C PRO A 32 -3.98 -5.63 -10.09
N ALA A 33 -4.10 -4.73 -9.10
CA ALA A 33 -4.00 -3.30 -9.33
C ALA A 33 -2.60 -2.90 -9.82
N ALA A 34 -1.54 -3.43 -9.20
CA ALA A 34 -0.17 -3.24 -9.61
C ALA A 34 0.06 -3.70 -11.06
N TRP A 35 -0.41 -4.90 -11.40
CA TRP A 35 -0.30 -5.43 -12.76
C TRP A 35 -1.02 -4.54 -13.77
N ALA A 36 -2.22 -4.05 -13.45
CA ALA A 36 -2.98 -3.14 -14.32
C ALA A 36 -2.30 -1.78 -14.48
N VAL A 37 -1.82 -1.18 -13.38
CA VAL A 37 -1.10 0.10 -13.37
C VAL A 37 0.19 0.01 -14.20
N ALA A 38 0.88 -1.12 -14.14
CA ALA A 38 2.10 -1.34 -14.93
C ALA A 38 1.87 -1.44 -16.45
N GLN A 39 0.62 -1.63 -16.90
CA GLN A 39 0.28 -1.57 -18.34
C GLN A 39 0.20 -0.11 -18.86
N LEU A 40 0.15 0.86 -17.96
CA LEU A 40 0.08 2.27 -18.31
C LEU A 40 1.49 2.82 -18.63
N PRO A 41 1.60 3.84 -19.49
CA PRO A 41 2.84 4.60 -19.59
C PRO A 41 3.24 5.14 -18.22
N TYR A 42 4.54 5.18 -17.92
CA TYR A 42 5.05 5.50 -16.58
C TYR A 42 4.44 6.78 -15.97
N GLY A 43 4.30 7.85 -16.76
CA GLY A 43 3.66 9.09 -16.28
C GLY A 43 2.20 8.90 -15.82
N TRP A 44 1.42 8.09 -16.54
CA TRP A 44 0.05 7.75 -16.13
C TRP A 44 0.02 6.84 -14.91
N ALA A 45 0.95 5.90 -14.80
CA ALA A 45 1.10 5.08 -13.60
C ALA A 45 1.37 5.97 -12.37
N CYS A 46 2.29 6.93 -12.46
CA CYS A 46 2.55 7.90 -11.38
C CYS A 46 1.29 8.70 -11.01
N LEU A 47 0.50 9.14 -11.99
CA LEU A 47 -0.76 9.85 -11.72
C LEU A 47 -1.79 8.99 -11.00
N VAL A 48 -1.92 7.71 -11.36
CA VAL A 48 -2.81 6.78 -10.68
C VAL A 48 -2.36 6.55 -9.24
N VAL A 49 -1.06 6.30 -9.01
CA VAL A 49 -0.51 6.11 -7.67
C VAL A 49 -0.70 7.36 -6.80
N ALA A 50 -0.46 8.55 -7.36
CA ALA A 50 -0.73 9.81 -6.66
C ALA A 50 -2.23 9.98 -6.33
N ALA A 51 -3.13 9.65 -7.25
CA ALA A 51 -4.57 9.70 -7.01
C ALA A 51 -5.00 8.73 -5.89
N VAL A 52 -4.47 7.50 -5.89
CA VAL A 52 -4.73 6.51 -4.83
C VAL A 52 -4.20 7.00 -3.49
N PHE A 53 -3.01 7.62 -3.45
CA PHE A 53 -2.45 8.23 -2.24
C PHE A 53 -3.38 9.29 -1.64
N PHE A 54 -3.84 10.26 -2.44
CA PHE A 54 -4.73 11.31 -1.93
C PHE A 54 -6.10 10.77 -1.52
N LEU A 55 -6.64 9.81 -2.27
CA LEU A 55 -7.89 9.13 -1.94
C LEU A 55 -7.75 8.37 -0.61
N SER A 56 -6.63 7.69 -0.42
CA SER A 56 -6.29 6.98 0.81
C SER A 56 -6.22 7.93 1.99
N CYS A 57 -5.47 9.04 1.88
CA CYS A 57 -5.38 10.05 2.93
C CYS A 57 -6.77 10.53 3.40
N TRP A 58 -7.66 10.83 2.45
CA TRP A 58 -9.02 11.26 2.76
C TRP A 58 -9.87 10.13 3.38
N ALA A 59 -9.82 8.92 2.83
CA ALA A 59 -10.64 7.80 3.28
C ALA A 59 -10.19 7.28 4.66
N CYS A 60 -8.87 7.15 4.89
CA CYS A 60 -8.29 6.71 6.16
C CYS A 60 -8.54 7.74 7.28
N ASP A 61 -8.46 9.04 6.99
CA ASP A 61 -8.79 10.11 7.96
C ASP A 61 -10.25 10.04 8.39
N ARG A 62 -11.14 9.70 7.46
CA ARG A 62 -12.56 9.58 7.80
C ARG A 62 -12.89 8.27 8.48
N ALA A 63 -12.25 7.17 8.07
CA ALA A 63 -12.43 5.85 8.66
C ALA A 63 -12.00 5.83 10.13
N GLN A 64 -10.84 6.39 10.49
CA GLN A 64 -10.38 6.42 11.89
C GLN A 64 -11.35 7.18 12.81
N ARG A 65 -11.98 8.26 12.30
CA ARG A 65 -12.97 9.05 13.07
C ARG A 65 -14.29 8.30 13.23
N ILE A 66 -14.75 7.61 12.18
CA ILE A 66 -15.98 6.81 12.22
C ILE A 66 -15.83 5.59 13.15
N LEU A 67 -14.64 5.01 13.16
CA LEU A 67 -14.33 3.80 13.94
C LEU A 67 -13.82 4.11 15.34
N GLU A 68 -13.60 5.38 15.67
CA GLU A 68 -13.03 5.85 16.95
C GLU A 68 -11.74 5.09 17.32
N ASN A 69 -10.95 4.72 16.30
CA ASN A 69 -9.72 3.96 16.46
C ASN A 69 -8.62 4.59 15.60
N PRO A 70 -7.56 5.13 16.21
CA PRO A 70 -6.36 5.56 15.50
C PRO A 70 -5.74 4.35 14.79
N ASP A 71 -5.67 4.39 13.46
CA ASP A 71 -5.16 3.31 12.61
C ASP A 71 -5.86 1.94 12.77
N PRO A 72 -7.13 1.82 12.33
CA PRO A 72 -7.85 0.57 12.42
C PRO A 72 -7.36 -0.41 11.36
N GLY A 73 -6.82 -1.57 11.74
CA GLY A 73 -6.29 -2.60 10.81
C GLY A 73 -7.30 -3.25 9.83
N GLN A 74 -8.52 -2.74 9.73
CA GLN A 74 -9.48 -3.04 8.66
C GLN A 74 -9.45 -2.00 7.52
N VAL A 75 -8.73 -0.90 7.71
CA VAL A 75 -8.39 0.08 6.67
C VAL A 75 -7.18 -0.49 5.94
N VAL A 76 -7.28 -0.62 4.62
CA VAL A 76 -6.30 -1.32 3.76
C VAL A 76 -6.06 -0.58 2.44
N LEU A 77 -6.58 0.64 2.30
CA LEU A 77 -6.41 1.47 1.11
C LEU A 77 -5.04 2.18 1.11
N ASP A 78 -4.55 2.50 2.29
CA ASP A 78 -3.16 2.85 2.61
C ASP A 78 -2.21 1.74 2.16
N GLU A 79 -2.52 0.49 2.48
CA GLU A 79 -1.68 -0.64 2.09
C GLU A 79 -1.63 -0.81 0.56
N LEU A 80 -2.75 -0.57 -0.11
CA LEU A 80 -2.79 -0.54 -1.57
C LEU A 80 -1.91 0.59 -2.11
N ALA A 81 -1.95 1.78 -1.51
CA ALA A 81 -1.09 2.90 -1.92
C ALA A 81 0.39 2.57 -1.74
N GLY A 82 0.79 2.02 -0.59
CA GLY A 82 2.15 1.59 -0.30
C GLY A 82 2.65 0.47 -1.21
N TYR A 83 1.80 -0.52 -1.48
CA TYR A 83 2.16 -1.61 -2.38
C TYR A 83 2.29 -1.15 -3.84
N LEU A 84 1.44 -0.25 -4.32
CA LEU A 84 1.59 0.32 -5.67
C LEU A 84 2.92 1.09 -5.82
N VAL A 85 3.35 1.81 -4.78
CA VAL A 85 4.68 2.45 -4.74
C VAL A 85 5.80 1.42 -4.76
N THR A 86 5.64 0.28 -4.07
CA THR A 86 6.62 -0.81 -4.05
C THR A 86 7.01 -1.29 -5.45
N VAL A 87 6.05 -1.40 -6.36
CA VAL A 87 6.25 -2.04 -7.67
C VAL A 87 6.25 -1.08 -8.84
N ILE A 88 6.02 0.22 -8.62
CA ILE A 88 5.96 1.21 -9.69
C ILE A 88 7.26 1.27 -10.49
N GLY A 89 7.18 1.19 -11.82
CA GLY A 89 8.35 1.24 -12.71
C GLY A 89 9.21 -0.02 -12.73
N LEU A 90 8.89 -1.05 -11.93
CA LEU A 90 9.47 -2.38 -12.08
C LEU A 90 8.72 -3.18 -13.16
N PRO A 91 9.37 -4.14 -13.84
CA PRO A 91 8.68 -5.07 -14.75
C PRO A 91 7.57 -5.79 -14.00
N ALA A 92 6.34 -5.83 -14.52
CA ALA A 92 5.21 -6.49 -13.85
C ALA A 92 5.19 -8.02 -14.11
N THR A 93 6.22 -8.70 -13.61
CA THR A 93 6.38 -10.15 -13.67
C THR A 93 5.91 -10.81 -12.37
N GLY A 94 5.68 -12.12 -12.39
CA GLY A 94 5.35 -12.87 -11.17
C GLY A 94 6.37 -12.65 -10.04
N PRO A 95 7.69 -12.75 -10.29
CA PRO A 95 8.71 -12.49 -9.29
C PRO A 95 8.66 -11.08 -8.70
N SER A 96 8.55 -10.02 -9.51
CA SER A 96 8.54 -8.65 -8.98
C SER A 96 7.31 -8.36 -8.12
N LEU A 97 6.13 -8.86 -8.52
CA LEU A 97 4.89 -8.67 -7.78
C LEU A 97 4.91 -9.43 -6.45
N LEU A 98 5.36 -10.70 -6.45
CA LEU A 98 5.40 -11.53 -5.24
C LEU A 98 6.51 -11.10 -4.27
N VAL A 99 7.70 -10.82 -4.77
CA VAL A 99 8.82 -10.32 -3.94
C VAL A 99 8.52 -8.93 -3.41
N GLY A 100 7.93 -8.07 -4.26
CA GLY A 100 7.42 -6.78 -3.83
C GLY A 100 6.41 -6.92 -2.70
N ALA A 101 5.45 -7.84 -2.83
CA ALA A 101 4.42 -8.02 -1.80
C ALA A 101 5.03 -8.51 -0.49
N PHE A 102 6.01 -9.41 -0.56
CA PHE A 102 6.76 -9.88 0.60
C PHE A 102 7.53 -8.75 1.29
N PHE A 103 8.34 -7.98 0.55
CA PHE A 103 9.11 -6.90 1.16
C PHE A 103 8.23 -5.77 1.67
N PHE A 104 7.14 -5.45 0.96
CA PHE A 104 6.16 -4.47 1.42
C PHE A 104 5.61 -4.85 2.80
N ARG A 105 5.05 -6.06 2.95
CA ARG A 105 4.53 -6.52 4.25
C ARG A 105 5.63 -6.60 5.32
N LEU A 106 6.85 -6.97 4.96
CA LEU A 106 7.98 -6.98 5.89
C LEU A 106 8.27 -5.58 6.45
N PHE A 107 8.38 -4.58 5.57
CA PHE A 107 8.71 -3.21 5.99
C PHE A 107 7.53 -2.47 6.62
N ASP A 108 6.30 -2.78 6.21
CA ASP A 108 5.08 -2.27 6.81
C ASP A 108 4.92 -2.72 8.28
N ILE A 109 5.25 -3.98 8.56
CA ILE A 109 5.22 -4.51 9.93
C ILE A 109 6.42 -4.03 10.75
N TRP A 110 7.61 -3.95 10.14
CA TRP A 110 8.85 -3.64 10.86
C TRP A 110 9.06 -2.14 11.09
N LYS A 111 8.64 -1.28 10.15
CA LYS A 111 8.81 0.18 10.15
C LYS A 111 10.25 0.63 10.49
N PRO A 112 11.26 0.25 9.68
CA PRO A 112 12.65 0.62 9.93
C PRO A 112 12.84 2.14 9.91
N TRP A 113 13.82 2.65 10.65
CA TRP A 113 14.15 4.08 10.64
C TRP A 113 14.55 4.57 9.22
N PRO A 114 14.18 5.80 8.78
CA PRO A 114 13.33 6.81 9.43
C PRO A 114 11.80 6.64 9.36
N VAL A 115 11.22 5.56 8.81
CA VAL A 115 9.75 5.39 8.70
C VAL A 115 9.06 5.57 10.05
N SER A 116 9.60 4.94 11.09
CA SER A 116 9.11 5.04 12.46
C SER A 116 9.19 6.45 13.08
N VAL A 117 9.91 7.40 12.47
CA VAL A 117 9.87 8.82 12.88
C VAL A 117 8.71 9.54 12.21
N LEU A 118 8.47 9.27 10.92
CA LEU A 118 7.33 9.85 10.19
C LEU A 118 5.99 9.41 10.79
N ASP A 119 5.89 8.13 11.15
CA ASP A 119 4.74 7.53 11.85
C ASP A 119 4.41 8.26 13.16
N ARG A 120 5.41 8.80 13.88
CA ARG A 120 5.21 9.52 15.15
C ARG A 120 4.81 10.98 14.99
N GLU A 121 5.23 11.62 13.91
CA GLU A 121 5.04 13.07 13.69
C GLU A 121 3.76 13.36 12.90
N LEU A 122 3.38 12.47 11.99
CA LEU A 122 2.20 12.62 11.15
C LEU A 122 0.99 11.94 11.77
N HIS A 123 -0.15 12.63 11.72
CA HIS A 123 -1.40 12.17 12.32
C HIS A 123 -2.53 12.20 11.29
N GLY A 124 -3.65 11.55 11.61
CA GLY A 124 -4.79 11.48 10.71
C GLY A 124 -4.53 10.57 9.52
N GLY A 125 -5.35 10.67 8.48
CA GLY A 125 -5.22 9.79 7.31
C GLY A 125 -3.94 10.00 6.51
N LEU A 126 -3.35 11.20 6.59
CA LEU A 126 -2.04 11.47 5.99
C LEU A 126 -0.94 10.64 6.67
N GLY A 127 -0.93 10.59 8.01
CA GLY A 127 0.04 9.78 8.75
C GLY A 127 -0.07 8.30 8.39
N ILE A 128 -1.29 7.77 8.45
CA ILE A 128 -1.59 6.36 8.11
C ILE A 128 -1.11 6.04 6.68
N THR A 129 -1.50 6.83 5.68
CA THR A 129 -1.11 6.53 4.29
C THR A 129 0.38 6.77 4.01
N ALA A 130 0.98 7.80 4.62
CA ALA A 130 2.38 8.13 4.40
C ALA A 130 3.32 7.08 5.00
N ASP A 131 2.93 6.43 6.09
CA ASP A 131 3.66 5.32 6.69
C ASP A 131 3.79 4.13 5.73
N ASP A 132 2.68 3.63 5.21
CA ASP A 132 2.66 2.52 4.24
C ASP A 132 3.40 2.90 2.94
N VAL A 133 3.27 4.14 2.46
CA VAL A 133 4.04 4.61 1.30
C VAL A 133 5.53 4.65 1.61
N ALA A 134 5.94 5.07 2.81
CA ALA A 134 7.33 5.05 3.21
C ALA A 134 7.85 3.61 3.26
N ALA A 135 7.13 2.67 3.88
CA ALA A 135 7.44 1.24 3.83
C ALA A 135 7.53 0.71 2.38
N GLY A 136 6.64 1.17 1.51
CA GLY A 136 6.65 0.87 0.08
C GLY A 136 7.92 1.33 -0.64
N LEU A 137 8.51 2.46 -0.26
CA LEU A 137 9.79 2.93 -0.83
C LEU A 137 10.96 2.01 -0.44
N TYR A 138 11.00 1.52 0.80
CA TYR A 138 12.00 0.51 1.21
C TYR A 138 11.80 -0.79 0.44
N ALA A 139 10.55 -1.23 0.33
CA ALA A 139 10.21 -2.43 -0.41
C ALA A 139 10.58 -2.31 -1.89
N HIS A 140 10.37 -1.15 -2.49
CA HIS A 140 10.78 -0.85 -3.86
C HIS A 140 12.28 -1.02 -4.03
N ALA A 141 13.08 -0.39 -3.18
CA ALA A 141 14.53 -0.48 -3.24
C ALA A 141 15.03 -1.93 -3.07
N ALA A 142 14.48 -2.67 -2.10
CA ALA A 142 14.84 -4.06 -1.86
C ALA A 142 14.44 -4.99 -3.03
N THR A 143 13.25 -4.78 -3.60
CA THR A 143 12.73 -5.55 -4.74
C THR A 143 13.56 -5.27 -5.99
N ALA A 144 13.80 -3.99 -6.30
CA ALA A 144 14.63 -3.56 -7.42
C ALA A 144 16.06 -4.13 -7.34
N PHE A 145 16.62 -4.21 -6.13
CA PHE A 145 17.93 -4.80 -5.91
C PHE A 145 17.93 -6.33 -6.13
N LEU A 146 16.92 -7.05 -5.65
CA LEU A 146 16.86 -8.51 -5.73
C LEU A 146 16.44 -9.04 -7.12
N LEU A 147 15.58 -8.31 -7.83
CA LEU A 147 14.95 -8.77 -9.07
C LEU A 147 15.92 -9.26 -10.16
N PRO A 148 17.04 -8.58 -10.46
CA PRO A 148 17.99 -9.01 -11.50
C PRO A 148 18.68 -10.35 -11.21
N PHE A 149 18.69 -10.79 -9.96
CA PHE A 149 19.24 -12.10 -9.58
C PHE A 149 18.22 -13.22 -9.79
N LEU A 150 16.93 -12.93 -9.59
CA LEU A 150 15.84 -13.88 -9.78
C LEU A 150 15.56 -14.14 -11.26
N GLU A 151 15.72 -13.15 -12.12
CA GLU A 151 15.51 -13.30 -13.58
C GLU A 151 16.60 -14.12 -14.27
N LYS A 152 17.70 -14.44 -13.58
CA LYS A 152 18.82 -15.25 -14.11
C LYS A 152 18.73 -16.74 -13.75
N LEU A 153 17.77 -17.12 -12.90
CA LEU A 153 17.50 -18.48 -12.46
C LEU A 153 16.48 -19.15 -13.39
#